data_AF-A0A915D3B8-F1
#
_entry.id   AF-A0A915D3B8-F1
#
_cell.length_a   1.000
_cell.length_b   1.000
_cell.length_c   1.000
_cell.angle_alpha   90.00
_cell.angle_beta   90.00
_cell.angle_gamma   90.00
#
_symmetry.space_group_name_H-M   'P 1'
#
loop_
_entity.id
_entity.type
_entity.pdbx_description
1 polymer ?
#
loop_
_entity_poly.entity_id
_entity_poly.type
_entity_poly.pdbx_seq_one_letter_code
_entity_poly.pdbx_strand_id
1 'polypeptide(L)'
;MAVLQELKAKFDEELSKISQLEKDRSRCLMNRRQLESQLTENNMVKEELERLEPTAEARENVRKRIEYITTEITRVESVLADSLTQIESQKESAEKARDNLKALLSKSSN
;
A
#
# COMPACT_ATOMS: atom_id res chain seq x y z
N MET A 1 -33.41 -19.65 -2.79
CA MET A 1 -33.14 -18.47 -3.65
C MET A 1 -32.54 -17.30 -2.88
N ALA A 2 -33.15 -16.80 -1.79
CA ALA A 2 -32.61 -15.65 -1.02
C ALA A 2 -31.17 -15.85 -0.48
N VAL A 3 -30.89 -17.00 0.15
CA VAL A 3 -29.55 -17.32 0.71
C VAL A 3 -28.47 -17.38 -0.38
N LEU A 4 -28.81 -17.87 -1.58
CA LEU A 4 -27.86 -17.92 -2.70
C LEU A 4 -27.48 -16.51 -3.16
N GLN A 5 -28.46 -15.61 -3.23
CA GLN A 5 -28.24 -14.22 -3.62
C GLN A 5 -27.41 -13.48 -2.57
N GLU A 6 -27.65 -13.74 -1.28
CA GLU A 6 -26.88 -13.17 -0.17
C GLU A 6 -25.40 -13.62 -0.21
N LEU A 7 -25.15 -14.93 -0.38
CA LEU A 7 -23.77 -15.44 -0.46
C LEU A 7 -23.03 -14.91 -1.69
N LYS A 8 -23.72 -14.78 -2.83
CA LYS A 8 -23.16 -14.18 -4.04
C LYS A 8 -22.82 -12.70 -3.79
N ALA A 9 -23.73 -11.94 -3.21
CA ALA A 9 -23.51 -10.53 -2.90
C ALA A 9 -22.32 -10.35 -1.94
N LYS A 10 -22.21 -11.20 -0.92
CA LYS A 10 -21.06 -11.20 -0.01
C LYS A 10 -19.75 -11.47 -0.75
N PHE A 11 -19.71 -12.50 -1.60
CA PHE A 11 -18.50 -12.78 -2.38
C PHE A 11 -18.11 -11.61 -3.30
N ASP A 12 -19.08 -11.02 -3.99
CA ASP A 12 -18.86 -9.85 -4.86
C ASP A 12 -18.35 -8.64 -4.06
N GLU A 13 -18.88 -8.40 -2.85
CA GLU A 13 -18.41 -7.36 -1.93
C GLU A 13 -16.95 -7.57 -1.51
N GLU A 14 -16.58 -8.80 -1.13
CA GLU A 14 -15.22 -9.12 -0.72
C GLU A 14 -14.23 -8.93 -1.88
N LEU A 15 -14.60 -9.27 -3.11
CA LEU A 15 -13.79 -8.99 -4.31
C LEU A 15 -13.64 -7.49 -4.58
N SER A 16 -14.70 -6.71 -4.39
CA SER A 16 -14.66 -5.26 -4.54
C SER A 16 -13.68 -4.61 -3.55
N LYS A 17 -13.69 -5.07 -2.28
CA LYS A 17 -12.74 -4.64 -1.25
C LYS A 17 -11.30 -4.95 -1.63
N ILE A 18 -11.01 -6.15 -2.12
CA ILE A 18 -9.65 -6.52 -2.60
C ILE A 18 -9.20 -5.56 -3.69
N SER A 19 -10.05 -5.33 -4.70
CA SER A 19 -9.73 -4.42 -5.82
C SER A 19 -9.43 -3.00 -5.33
N GLN A 20 -10.18 -2.51 -4.34
CA GLN A 20 -9.95 -1.19 -3.77
C GLN A 20 -8.64 -1.11 -2.99
N LEU A 21 -8.35 -2.10 -2.13
CA LEU A 21 -7.10 -2.18 -1.38
C LEU A 21 -5.88 -2.28 -2.30
N GLU A 22 -5.96 -3.03 -3.40
CA GLU A 22 -4.88 -3.14 -4.39
C GLU A 22 -4.62 -1.80 -5.10
N LYS A 23 -5.67 -1.03 -5.42
CA LYS A 23 -5.53 0.33 -5.99
C LYS A 23 -4.88 1.29 -5.01
N ASP A 24 -5.28 1.26 -3.74
CA ASP A 24 -4.71 2.13 -2.71
C ASP A 24 -3.25 1.78 -2.43
N ARG A 25 -2.92 0.49 -2.38
CA ARG A 25 -1.53 0.00 -2.32
C ARG A 25 -0.70 0.50 -3.51
N SER A 26 -1.26 0.46 -4.72
CA SER A 26 -0.58 0.96 -5.92
C SER A 26 -0.25 2.46 -5.83
N ARG A 27 -1.17 3.28 -5.34
CA ARG A 27 -0.92 4.71 -5.08
C ARG A 27 0.18 4.93 -4.04
N CYS A 28 0.16 4.13 -2.97
CA CYS A 28 1.17 4.18 -1.92
C CYS A 28 2.57 3.82 -2.47
N LEU A 29 2.66 2.81 -3.34
CA LEU A 29 3.91 2.44 -4.03
C LEU A 29 4.43 3.57 -4.93
N MET A 30 3.54 4.26 -5.65
CA MET A 30 3.94 5.42 -6.47
C MET A 30 4.51 6.55 -5.60
N ASN A 31 3.86 6.85 -4.47
CA ASN A 31 4.36 7.86 -3.52
C ASN A 31 5.75 7.48 -2.99
N ARG A 32 5.97 6.21 -2.61
CA ARG A 32 7.29 5.74 -2.16
C ARG A 32 8.38 6.00 -3.21
N ARG A 33 8.12 5.65 -4.47
CA ARG A 33 9.08 5.87 -5.57
C ARG A 33 9.42 7.34 -5.77
N GLN A 34 8.42 8.22 -5.63
CA GLN A 34 8.66 9.66 -5.72
C GLN A 34 9.55 10.16 -4.58
N LEU A 35 9.29 9.71 -3.35
CA LEU A 35 10.12 10.05 -2.19
C LEU A 35 11.55 9.51 -2.33
N GLU A 36 11.72 8.29 -2.85
CA GLU A 36 13.02 7.70 -3.17
C GLU A 36 13.81 8.57 -4.16
N SER A 37 13.17 9.01 -5.27
CA SER A 37 13.80 9.94 -6.24
C SER A 37 14.24 11.24 -5.58
N GLN A 38 13.35 11.84 -4.76
CA GLN A 38 13.66 13.06 -4.04
C GLN A 38 14.81 12.87 -3.05
N LEU A 39 14.86 11.73 -2.36
CA LEU A 39 15.95 11.42 -1.43
C LEU A 39 17.28 11.34 -2.17
N THR A 40 17.32 10.65 -3.31
CA THR A 40 18.51 10.57 -4.17
C THR A 40 18.96 11.95 -4.62
N GLU A 41 18.05 12.78 -5.13
CA GLU A 41 18.35 14.16 -5.55
C GLU A 41 18.90 15.00 -4.39
N ASN A 42 18.30 14.91 -3.20
CA ASN A 42 18.76 15.67 -2.03
C ASN A 42 20.12 15.19 -1.51
N ASN A 43 20.43 13.90 -1.59
CA ASN A 43 21.75 13.38 -1.26
C ASN A 43 22.81 13.91 -2.25
N MET A 44 22.51 13.95 -3.54
CA MET A 44 23.41 14.57 -4.54
C MET A 44 23.64 16.05 -4.24
N VAL A 45 22.58 16.79 -3.91
CA VAL A 45 22.68 18.19 -3.51
C VAL A 45 23.54 18.33 -2.26
N LYS A 46 23.41 17.45 -1.26
CA LYS A 46 24.25 17.46 -0.06
C LYS A 46 25.72 17.28 -0.40
N GLU A 47 26.05 16.32 -1.26
CA GLU A 47 27.43 16.04 -1.68
C GLU A 47 28.05 17.21 -2.45
N GLU A 48 27.29 17.85 -3.34
CA GLU A 48 27.77 19.03 -4.07
C GLU A 48 27.91 20.23 -3.13
N LEU A 49 26.94 20.43 -2.25
CA LEU A 49 26.93 21.51 -1.28
C LEU A 49 28.16 21.44 -0.37
N GLU A 50 28.59 20.25 0.06
CA GLU A 50 29.80 20.05 0.86
C GLU A 50 31.10 20.52 0.17
N ARG A 51 31.13 20.56 -1.17
CA ARG A 51 32.31 21.02 -1.95
C ARG A 51 32.38 22.54 -2.10
N LEU A 52 31.32 23.27 -1.75
CA LEU A 52 31.16 24.70 -2.02
C LEU A 52 31.29 25.59 -0.77
N GLU A 53 31.89 25.08 0.32
CA GLU A 53 31.98 25.78 1.61
C GLU A 53 30.65 26.44 2.04
N PRO A 54 29.58 25.65 2.21
CA PRO A 54 28.24 26.18 2.36
C PRO A 54 28.06 26.84 3.72
N THR A 55 27.06 27.71 3.86
CA THR A 55 26.70 28.23 5.17
C THR A 55 26.19 27.09 6.06
N ALA A 56 26.33 27.26 7.39
CA ALA A 56 25.78 26.29 8.34
C ALA A 56 24.27 26.11 8.16
N GLU A 57 23.56 27.19 7.85
CA GLU A 57 22.12 27.19 7.54
C GLU A 57 21.80 26.35 6.30
N ALA A 58 22.56 26.49 5.21
CA ALA A 58 22.33 25.69 4.00
C ALA A 58 22.52 24.19 4.28
N ARG A 59 23.56 23.81 5.04
CA ARG A 59 23.78 22.40 5.46
C ARG A 59 22.62 21.87 6.31
N GLU A 60 22.18 22.68 7.28
CA GLU A 60 21.10 22.33 8.19
C GLU A 60 19.78 22.07 7.44
N ASN A 61 19.46 22.92 6.47
CA ASN A 61 18.24 22.82 5.68
C ASN A 61 18.22 21.54 4.84
N VAL A 62 19.32 21.21 4.15
CA VAL A 62 19.43 19.97 3.37
C VAL A 62 19.36 18.75 4.29
N ARG A 63 20.03 18.78 5.45
CA ARG A 63 19.99 17.67 6.43
C ARG A 63 18.56 17.41 6.92
N LYS A 64 17.85 18.46 7.36
CA LYS A 64 16.45 18.34 7.82
C LYS A 64 15.53 17.80 6.75
N ARG A 65 15.74 18.20 5.49
CA ARG A 65 14.94 17.69 4.37
C ARG A 65 15.19 16.21 4.11
N ILE A 66 16.45 15.76 4.13
CA ILE A 66 16.81 14.35 4.00
C ILE A 66 16.21 13.53 5.14
N GLU A 67 16.32 14.01 6.38
CA GLU A 67 15.75 13.35 7.56
C GLU A 67 14.24 13.19 7.43
N TYR A 68 13.53 14.28 7.08
CA TYR A 68 12.09 14.24 6.86
C TYR A 68 11.68 13.23 5.77
N ILE A 69 12.33 13.27 4.60
CA ILE A 69 12.01 12.36 3.50
C ILE A 69 12.28 10.91 3.93
N THR A 70 13.37 10.66 4.66
CA THR A 70 13.72 9.32 5.16
C THR A 70 12.64 8.80 6.11
N THR A 71 12.20 9.62 7.07
CA THR A 71 11.11 9.26 7.98
C THR A 71 9.79 8.98 7.23
N GLU A 72 9.45 9.81 6.23
CA GLU A 72 8.25 9.59 5.44
C GLU A 72 8.31 8.32 4.60
N ILE A 73 9.48 7.95 4.06
CA ILE A 73 9.67 6.66 3.38
C ILE A 73 9.38 5.51 4.35
N THR A 74 9.94 5.52 5.56
CA THR A 74 9.68 4.49 6.57
C THR A 74 8.19 4.41 6.93
N ARG A 75 7.51 5.55 7.05
CA ARG A 75 6.05 5.59 7.29
C ARG A 75 5.27 4.94 6.15
N VAL A 76 5.64 5.26 4.90
CA VAL A 76 5.03 4.67 3.70
C VAL A 76 5.29 3.16 3.63
N GLU A 77 6.48 2.69 4.00
CA GLU A 77 6.81 1.26 4.08
C GLU A 77 5.95 0.52 5.11
N SER A 78 5.72 1.12 6.29
CA SER A 78 4.80 0.56 7.29
C SER A 78 3.39 0.41 6.72
N VAL A 79 2.86 1.47 6.08
CA VAL A 79 1.52 1.43 5.46
C VAL A 79 1.44 0.37 4.36
N LEU A 80 2.51 0.18 3.58
CA LEU A 80 2.58 -0.88 2.58
C LEU A 80 2.60 -2.27 3.23
N ALA A 81 3.32 -2.47 4.33
CA ALA A 81 3.31 -3.74 5.03
C ALA A 81 1.89 -4.07 5.53
N ASP A 82 1.25 -3.12 6.22
CA ASP A 82 -0.11 -3.28 6.75
C ASP A 82 -1.13 -3.55 5.64
N SER A 83 -1.03 -2.82 4.53
CA SER A 83 -1.92 -3.01 3.36
C SER A 83 -1.77 -4.40 2.74
N LEU A 84 -0.56 -4.98 2.76
CA LEU A 84 -0.35 -6.34 2.27
C LEU A 84 -1.08 -7.36 3.15
N THR A 85 -0.92 -7.25 4.47
CA THR A 85 -1.62 -8.10 5.44
C THR A 85 -3.14 -7.96 5.32
N GLN A 86 -3.65 -6.75 5.11
CA GLN A 86 -5.08 -6.51 4.87
C GLN A 86 -5.58 -7.21 3.60
N ILE A 87 -4.83 -7.12 2.49
CA ILE A 87 -5.18 -7.80 1.24
C ILE A 87 -5.20 -9.32 1.43
N GLU A 88 -4.23 -9.88 2.15
CA GLU A 88 -4.15 -11.33 2.42
C GLU A 88 -5.35 -11.80 3.26
N SER A 89 -5.67 -11.10 4.36
CA SER A 89 -6.84 -11.40 5.19
C SER A 89 -8.16 -11.30 4.40
N GLN A 90 -8.26 -10.31 3.52
CA GLN A 90 -9.43 -10.12 2.67
C GLN A 90 -9.55 -11.23 1.60
N LYS A 91 -8.42 -11.72 1.06
CA LYS A 91 -8.38 -12.87 0.13
C LYS A 91 -8.87 -14.15 0.81
N GLU A 92 -8.44 -14.43 2.04
CA GLU A 92 -8.95 -15.57 2.81
C GLU A 92 -10.47 -15.49 3.04
N SER A 93 -10.98 -14.29 3.33
CA SER A 93 -12.41 -14.06 3.53
C SER A 93 -13.22 -14.28 2.25
N ALA A 94 -12.69 -13.83 1.11
CA ALA A 94 -13.27 -14.09 -0.22
C ALA A 94 -13.25 -15.59 -0.57
N GLU A 95 -12.18 -16.32 -0.23
CA GLU A 95 -12.10 -17.77 -0.45
C GLU A 95 -13.15 -18.52 0.37
N LYS A 96 -13.32 -18.19 1.66
CA LYS A 96 -14.38 -18.76 2.50
C LYS A 96 -15.77 -18.47 1.93
N ALA A 97 -16.01 -17.26 1.45
CA ALA A 97 -17.29 -16.89 0.82
C ALA A 97 -17.54 -17.69 -0.47
N ARG A 98 -16.52 -17.86 -1.31
CA ARG A 98 -16.57 -18.68 -2.53
C ARG A 98 -16.87 -20.14 -2.22
N ASP A 99 -16.21 -20.71 -1.21
CA ASP A 99 -16.36 -22.13 -0.86
C ASP A 99 -17.76 -22.42 -0.31
N ASN A 100 -18.31 -21.51 0.51
CA ASN A 100 -19.69 -21.57 0.97
C ASN A 100 -20.70 -21.49 -0.20
N LEU A 101 -20.47 -20.58 -1.15
CA LEU A 101 -21.30 -20.45 -2.35
C LEU A 101 -21.28 -21.74 -3.18
N LYS A 102 -20.08 -22.32 -3.40
CA LYS A 102 -19.91 -23.58 -4.14
C LYS A 102 -20.61 -24.74 -3.45
N ALA A 103 -20.52 -24.84 -2.13
CA ALA A 103 -21.18 -25.89 -1.35
C ALA A 103 -22.72 -25.78 -1.41
N LEU A 104 -23.27 -24.57 -1.46
CA LEU A 104 -24.72 -24.39 -1.62
C LEU A 104 -25.19 -24.78 -3.02
N LEU A 105 -24.42 -24.43 -4.05
CA LEU A 105 -24.73 -24.79 -5.44
C LEU A 105 -24.70 -26.31 -5.64
N SER A 106 -23.69 -27.01 -5.10
CA SER A 106 -23.62 -28.48 -5.22
C SER A 106 -24.76 -29.19 -4.47
N LYS A 107 -25.23 -28.65 -3.34
CA LYS A 107 -26.41 -29.16 -2.63
C LYS A 107 -27.73 -28.90 -3.35
N SER A 108 -27.79 -27.85 -4.19
CA SER A 108 -29.00 -27.51 -4.96
C SER A 108 -29.13 -28.32 -6.26
N SER A 109 -28.05 -28.97 -6.71
CA SER A 109 -27.99 -29.80 -7.91
C SER A 109 -28.23 -31.30 -7.66
N ASN A 110 -28.44 -31.70 -6.40
CA ASN A 110 -28.85 -33.05 -5.98
C ASN A 110 -30.28 -33.01 -5.46
#